data_AF-Q08W39-F1
#
_entry.id   AF-Q08W39-F1
#
_cell.length_a   1.000
_cell.length_b   1.000
_cell.length_c   1.000
_cell.angle_alpha   90.00
_cell.angle_beta   90.00
_cell.angle_gamma   90.00
#
_symmetry.space_group_name_H-M   'P 1'
#
loop_
_entity.id
_entity.type
_entity.pdbx_description
1 polymer ?
#
loop_
_entity_poly.entity_id
_entity_poly.type
_entity_poly.pdbx_seq_one_letter_code
_entity_poly.pdbx_strand_id
1 'polypeptide(L)'
;MANHGPMHWRGDRTGAYTAPSAQPNQGAFNEVEAFKQFNPAFVDLLGRPTQLTSAEMQQFSNFILQVTYPPNPVRHLDNSLTPAQRAGRDFFFNTTSFFHGPCGACHRLDPNANPGEGPFKGFFGTDGRSSFDAEPLFPKVPHLRNMYQKVGMFGAGFTSGLQPPDPFLGEQVRGFGFNSDGAIPDMFRFNSGFDVIPENPVGIPNSPEGIAAKRNMEQYMLAFESNMAPIVGQQVTHTASNTFGVLPRIQLLRARAEAGECDLVAKGQVAQLEVGFVYQGAGQFKGDRAVLPSISGEALQLLVSAGGGVLTYTCTPPGSGQRIGIDRDLDGFLDGDERKFGTNPADPDSHP
;
A
#
# COMPACT_ATOMS: atom_id res chain seq x y z
N MET A 1 -3.80 2.28 7.90
CA MET A 1 -5.14 1.75 8.27
C MET A 1 -6.15 2.87 8.41
N ALA A 2 -5.70 4.10 8.67
CA ALA A 2 -6.50 5.31 8.54
C ALA A 2 -7.15 5.46 7.16
N ASN A 3 -8.14 6.36 7.10
CA ASN A 3 -8.86 6.83 5.92
C ASN A 3 -9.88 5.84 5.30
N HIS A 4 -10.28 4.85 6.08
CA HIS A 4 -11.03 3.67 5.66
C HIS A 4 -12.29 3.44 6.50
N GLY A 5 -12.65 4.36 7.40
CA GLY A 5 -13.85 4.33 8.21
C GLY A 5 -13.90 3.18 9.23
N PRO A 6 -15.02 2.44 9.36
CA PRO A 6 -15.20 1.44 10.42
C PRO A 6 -14.02 0.45 10.52
N MET A 7 -13.59 0.07 11.72
CA MET A 7 -12.46 -0.86 11.88
C MET A 7 -12.90 -2.33 12.04
N HIS A 8 -14.20 -2.56 12.26
CA HIS A 8 -14.81 -3.88 12.32
C HIS A 8 -15.42 -4.28 10.96
N TRP A 9 -15.31 -5.55 10.58
CA TRP A 9 -15.76 -6.04 9.27
C TRP A 9 -17.27 -5.83 9.04
N ARG A 10 -18.09 -5.91 10.11
CA ARG A 10 -19.53 -5.65 10.02
C ARG A 10 -19.88 -4.17 9.81
N GLY A 11 -18.94 -3.25 10.03
CA GLY A 11 -19.21 -1.81 9.94
C GLY A 11 -20.09 -1.25 11.07
N ASP A 12 -20.38 -2.01 12.12
CA ASP A 12 -21.32 -1.70 13.20
C ASP A 12 -20.68 -1.01 14.42
N ARG A 13 -19.35 -1.11 14.59
CA ARG A 13 -18.58 -0.45 15.64
C ARG A 13 -17.92 0.82 15.13
N THR A 14 -18.58 1.95 15.33
CA THR A 14 -18.18 3.26 14.76
C THR A 14 -18.54 4.43 15.67
N GLY A 15 -18.05 5.63 15.34
CA GLY A 15 -18.46 6.89 15.97
C GLY A 15 -19.81 7.45 15.48
N ALA A 16 -20.58 6.73 14.66
CA ALA A 16 -21.81 7.26 14.06
C ALA A 16 -22.89 7.65 15.08
N TYR A 17 -22.87 7.04 16.27
CA TYR A 17 -23.82 7.34 17.34
C TYR A 17 -23.46 8.60 18.14
N THR A 18 -22.24 9.14 17.96
CA THR A 18 -21.73 10.28 18.75
C THR A 18 -21.63 11.56 17.95
N ALA A 19 -21.47 11.49 16.62
CA ALA A 19 -21.38 12.65 15.74
C ALA A 19 -21.89 12.35 14.31
N PRO A 20 -22.32 13.38 13.55
CA PRO A 20 -22.61 13.24 12.14
C PRO A 20 -21.44 12.64 11.35
N SER A 21 -21.76 11.81 10.35
CA SER A 21 -20.76 11.13 9.53
C SER A 21 -20.31 12.00 8.36
N ALA A 22 -19.02 12.32 8.32
CA ALA A 22 -18.37 12.98 7.19
C ALA A 22 -16.93 12.45 7.04
N GLN A 23 -16.50 12.24 5.79
CA GLN A 23 -15.10 11.91 5.49
C GLN A 23 -14.24 13.18 5.52
N PRO A 24 -13.00 13.15 6.02
CA PRO A 24 -12.39 12.10 6.86
C PRO A 24 -12.74 12.26 8.35
N ASN A 25 -12.52 11.18 9.12
CA ASN A 25 -12.39 11.22 10.58
C ASN A 25 -13.62 11.70 11.40
N GLN A 26 -14.84 11.74 10.83
CA GLN A 26 -16.07 12.12 11.57
C GLN A 26 -17.15 11.05 11.56
N GLY A 27 -17.86 10.91 12.69
CA GLY A 27 -18.96 9.96 12.86
C GLY A 27 -18.57 8.54 12.50
N ALA A 28 -19.27 7.93 11.54
CA ALA A 28 -18.97 6.58 11.03
C ALA A 28 -17.54 6.43 10.47
N PHE A 29 -16.93 7.53 10.02
CA PHE A 29 -15.60 7.56 9.42
C PHE A 29 -14.49 7.91 10.41
N ASN A 30 -14.79 8.00 11.71
CA ASN A 30 -13.76 8.22 12.74
C ASN A 30 -13.11 6.88 13.14
N GLU A 31 -11.93 6.61 12.61
CA GLU A 31 -11.20 5.36 12.87
C GLU A 31 -10.72 5.24 14.32
N VAL A 32 -10.40 6.35 14.98
CA VAL A 32 -9.96 6.36 16.39
C VAL A 32 -11.10 5.84 17.28
N GLU A 33 -12.30 6.38 17.11
CA GLU A 33 -13.48 5.96 17.87
C GLU A 33 -13.91 4.54 17.49
N ALA A 34 -13.86 4.17 16.21
CA ALA A 34 -14.13 2.81 15.76
C ALA A 34 -13.15 1.79 16.37
N PHE A 35 -11.86 2.13 16.45
CA PHE A 35 -10.83 1.27 17.04
C PHE A 35 -11.01 1.11 18.56
N LYS A 36 -11.36 2.18 19.27
CA LYS A 36 -11.60 2.14 20.72
C LYS A 36 -12.72 1.19 21.12
N GLN A 37 -13.71 0.96 20.25
CA GLN A 37 -14.80 0.01 20.52
C GLN A 37 -14.34 -1.45 20.65
N PHE A 38 -13.09 -1.78 20.30
CA PHE A 38 -12.52 -3.11 20.50
C PHE A 38 -11.96 -3.34 21.90
N ASN A 39 -11.95 -2.34 22.79
CA ASN A 39 -11.36 -2.48 24.13
C ASN A 39 -11.89 -3.68 24.94
N PRO A 40 -13.20 -4.03 24.91
CA PRO A 40 -13.70 -5.23 25.59
C PRO A 40 -13.04 -6.55 25.15
N ALA A 41 -12.61 -6.65 23.89
CA ALA A 41 -11.99 -7.85 23.34
C ALA A 41 -10.64 -8.20 24.01
N PHE A 42 -9.97 -7.24 24.64
CA PHE A 42 -8.75 -7.51 25.41
C PHE A 42 -9.01 -8.44 26.59
N VAL A 43 -10.19 -8.35 27.21
CA VAL A 43 -10.61 -9.25 28.28
C VAL A 43 -11.25 -10.50 27.69
N ASP A 44 -12.27 -10.31 26.85
CA ASP A 44 -13.15 -11.40 26.41
C ASP A 44 -12.47 -12.38 25.44
N LEU A 45 -11.47 -11.92 24.67
CA LEU A 45 -10.79 -12.74 23.66
C LEU A 45 -9.29 -12.93 23.94
N LEU A 46 -8.60 -11.89 24.42
CA LEU A 46 -7.14 -11.92 24.61
C LEU A 46 -6.72 -12.27 26.05
N GLY A 47 -7.68 -12.45 26.97
CA GLY A 47 -7.43 -12.96 28.32
C GLY A 47 -6.77 -11.99 29.29
N ARG A 48 -6.83 -10.67 29.03
CA ARG A 48 -6.40 -9.67 30.04
C ARG A 48 -7.36 -9.65 31.22
N PRO A 49 -6.88 -9.37 32.45
CA PRO A 49 -7.76 -9.25 33.61
C PRO A 49 -8.66 -8.01 33.55
N THR A 50 -8.23 -6.97 32.83
CA THR A 50 -8.97 -5.72 32.62
C THR A 50 -8.77 -5.19 31.22
N GLN A 51 -9.73 -4.38 30.76
CA GLN A 51 -9.61 -3.56 29.55
C GLN A 51 -8.43 -2.58 29.69
N LEU A 52 -7.92 -2.11 28.55
CA LEU A 52 -6.94 -1.03 28.53
C LEU A 52 -7.59 0.27 29.03
N THR A 53 -6.81 1.10 29.72
CA THR A 53 -7.24 2.45 30.10
C THR A 53 -7.48 3.32 28.86
N SER A 54 -8.22 4.42 29.01
CA SER A 54 -8.45 5.36 27.90
C SER A 54 -7.15 5.92 27.31
N ALA A 55 -6.13 6.14 28.16
CA ALA A 55 -4.82 6.61 27.72
C ALA A 55 -4.07 5.54 26.91
N GLU A 56 -4.06 4.30 27.37
CA GLU A 56 -3.43 3.18 26.65
C GLU A 56 -4.14 2.90 25.30
N MET A 57 -5.48 2.90 25.27
CA MET A 57 -6.22 2.77 24.02
C MET A 57 -5.96 3.93 23.06
N GLN A 58 -5.83 5.16 23.57
CA GLN A 58 -5.47 6.30 22.73
C GLN A 58 -4.07 6.13 22.14
N GLN A 59 -3.07 5.75 22.95
CA GLN A 59 -1.72 5.46 22.47
C GLN A 59 -1.72 4.35 21.42
N PHE A 60 -2.48 3.28 21.64
CA PHE A 60 -2.57 2.19 20.68
C PHE A 60 -3.24 2.64 19.37
N SER A 61 -4.35 3.38 19.45
CA SER A 61 -5.01 3.93 18.26
C SER A 61 -4.09 4.89 17.48
N ASN A 62 -3.31 5.72 18.19
CA ASN A 62 -2.33 6.62 17.57
C ASN A 62 -1.27 5.83 16.81
N PHE A 63 -0.73 4.75 17.39
CA PHE A 63 0.27 3.92 16.73
C PHE A 63 -0.32 3.14 15.54
N ILE A 64 -1.41 2.41 15.78
CA ILE A 64 -1.94 1.43 14.81
C ILE A 64 -2.46 2.12 13.55
N LEU A 65 -2.98 3.34 13.65
CA LEU A 65 -3.47 4.09 12.49
C LEU A 65 -2.34 4.62 11.60
N GLN A 66 -1.10 4.71 12.11
CA GLN A 66 0.10 5.02 11.32
C GLN A 66 0.60 3.84 10.48
N VAL A 67 0.14 2.62 10.78
CA VAL A 67 0.55 1.43 10.02
C VAL A 67 -0.13 1.44 8.65
N THR A 68 0.67 1.39 7.59
CA THR A 68 0.20 1.37 6.21
C THR A 68 0.61 0.07 5.51
N TYR A 69 -0.10 -0.27 4.43
CA TYR A 69 0.25 -1.46 3.66
C TYR A 69 1.51 -1.22 2.84
N PRO A 70 2.36 -2.26 2.69
CA PRO A 70 3.54 -2.15 1.84
C PRO A 70 3.15 -1.98 0.36
N PRO A 71 4.14 -1.70 -0.51
CA PRO A 71 3.97 -1.77 -1.95
C PRO A 71 3.42 -3.13 -2.39
N ASN A 72 2.55 -3.13 -3.39
CA ASN A 72 2.01 -4.36 -3.95
C ASN A 72 3.07 -5.06 -4.83
N PRO A 73 3.52 -6.28 -4.49
CA PRO A 73 4.59 -6.96 -5.22
C PRO A 73 4.17 -7.57 -6.57
N VAL A 74 2.86 -7.68 -6.83
CA VAL A 74 2.32 -8.23 -8.10
C VAL A 74 2.33 -7.17 -9.20
N ARG A 75 2.39 -5.89 -8.82
CA ARG A 75 2.39 -4.77 -9.76
C ARG A 75 3.81 -4.48 -10.25
N HIS A 76 3.96 -4.10 -11.51
CA HIS A 76 5.27 -3.78 -12.05
C HIS A 76 5.91 -2.60 -11.32
N LEU A 77 7.24 -2.59 -11.22
CA LEU A 77 8.00 -1.57 -10.50
C LEU A 77 7.92 -0.17 -11.16
N ASP A 78 7.58 -0.12 -12.46
CA ASP A 78 7.23 1.10 -13.17
C ASP A 78 5.74 1.49 -13.04
N ASN A 79 5.05 0.85 -12.11
CA ASN A 79 3.62 0.99 -11.83
C ASN A 79 2.69 0.67 -13.02
N SER A 80 3.20 0.11 -14.12
CA SER A 80 2.40 -0.29 -15.27
C SER A 80 1.56 -1.53 -14.97
N LEU A 81 0.47 -1.67 -15.73
CA LEU A 81 -0.39 -2.87 -15.72
C LEU A 81 -0.06 -3.75 -16.92
N THR A 82 -0.07 -5.07 -16.71
CA THR A 82 -0.10 -6.04 -17.81
C THR A 82 -1.40 -5.88 -18.63
N PRO A 83 -1.47 -6.40 -19.87
CA PRO A 83 -2.71 -6.37 -20.65
C PRO A 83 -3.91 -6.99 -19.91
N ALA A 84 -3.71 -8.11 -19.20
CA ALA A 84 -4.75 -8.77 -18.41
C ALA A 84 -5.20 -7.91 -17.20
N GLN A 85 -4.25 -7.33 -16.46
CA GLN A 85 -4.57 -6.44 -15.35
C GLN A 85 -5.29 -5.17 -15.82
N ARG A 86 -4.92 -4.62 -16.98
CA ARG A 86 -5.61 -3.46 -17.57
C ARG A 86 -7.04 -3.81 -17.95
N ALA A 87 -7.25 -4.91 -18.67
CA ALA A 87 -8.60 -5.39 -19.01
C ALA A 87 -9.45 -5.67 -17.76
N GLY A 88 -8.83 -6.24 -16.71
CA GLY A 88 -9.47 -6.49 -15.43
C GLY A 88 -9.87 -5.21 -14.71
N ARG A 89 -8.98 -4.20 -14.73
CA ARG A 89 -9.26 -2.87 -14.20
C ARG A 89 -10.43 -2.21 -14.95
N ASP A 90 -10.41 -2.25 -16.27
CA ASP A 90 -11.45 -1.62 -17.08
C ASP A 90 -12.81 -2.25 -16.80
N PHE A 91 -12.87 -3.59 -16.70
CA PHE A 91 -14.08 -4.28 -16.26
C PHE A 91 -14.51 -3.83 -14.87
N PHE A 92 -13.59 -3.84 -13.90
CA PHE A 92 -13.85 -3.55 -12.48
C PHE A 92 -14.50 -2.18 -12.26
N PHE A 93 -14.10 -1.16 -13.02
CA PHE A 93 -14.62 0.20 -12.85
C PHE A 93 -15.72 0.59 -13.83
N ASN A 94 -15.83 -0.06 -14.99
CA ASN A 94 -16.71 0.41 -16.07
C ASN A 94 -17.81 -0.59 -16.45
N THR A 95 -17.71 -1.87 -16.07
CA THR A 95 -18.72 -2.88 -16.41
C THR A 95 -19.66 -3.13 -15.25
N THR A 96 -20.95 -2.91 -15.45
CA THR A 96 -21.98 -3.29 -14.47
C THR A 96 -22.09 -4.82 -14.41
N SER A 97 -21.83 -5.38 -13.23
CA SER A 97 -21.93 -6.82 -12.94
C SER A 97 -22.80 -7.12 -11.71
N PHE A 98 -23.36 -6.08 -11.09
CA PHE A 98 -24.22 -6.17 -9.92
C PHE A 98 -25.20 -4.99 -9.90
N PHE A 99 -26.26 -5.07 -9.09
CA PHE A 99 -27.31 -4.04 -9.09
C PHE A 99 -26.84 -2.66 -8.61
N HIS A 100 -25.73 -2.59 -7.86
CA HIS A 100 -25.08 -1.32 -7.49
C HIS A 100 -24.26 -0.69 -8.64
N GLY A 101 -24.07 -1.41 -9.75
CA GLY A 101 -23.23 -1.00 -10.87
C GLY A 101 -21.92 -1.81 -10.95
N PRO A 102 -20.82 -1.19 -11.42
CA PRO A 102 -19.51 -1.84 -11.46
C PRO A 102 -18.94 -2.04 -10.04
N CYS A 103 -17.95 -2.93 -9.89
CA CYS A 103 -17.29 -3.21 -8.61
C CYS A 103 -16.76 -1.93 -7.95
N GLY A 104 -16.25 -1.00 -8.76
CA GLY A 104 -15.76 0.32 -8.33
C GLY A 104 -16.84 1.26 -7.75
N ALA A 105 -18.13 0.93 -7.87
CA ALA A 105 -19.21 1.69 -7.24
C ALA A 105 -19.06 1.69 -5.70
N CYS A 106 -18.71 0.52 -5.14
CA CYS A 106 -18.40 0.34 -3.72
C CYS A 106 -16.89 0.39 -3.47
N HIS A 107 -16.10 -0.34 -4.26
CA HIS A 107 -14.65 -0.43 -4.09
C HIS A 107 -13.91 0.73 -4.76
N ARG A 108 -14.01 1.92 -4.15
CA ARG A 108 -13.45 3.16 -4.69
C ARG A 108 -11.92 3.15 -4.74
N LEU A 109 -11.37 3.64 -5.84
CA LEU A 109 -9.96 3.95 -6.02
C LEU A 109 -9.81 5.44 -6.32
N ASP A 110 -9.22 6.17 -5.39
CA ASP A 110 -8.86 7.58 -5.56
C ASP A 110 -7.64 7.90 -4.69
N PRO A 111 -6.42 7.87 -5.24
CA PRO A 111 -5.19 8.16 -4.49
C PRO A 111 -5.12 9.57 -3.89
N ASN A 112 -6.02 10.49 -4.27
CA ASN A 112 -6.04 11.87 -3.81
C ASN A 112 -7.22 12.20 -2.88
N ALA A 113 -8.10 11.23 -2.59
CA ALA A 113 -9.16 11.41 -1.61
C ALA A 113 -8.60 11.79 -0.24
N ASN A 114 -9.27 12.71 0.46
CA ASN A 114 -8.87 13.20 1.78
C ASN A 114 -7.40 13.69 1.85
N PRO A 115 -7.03 14.71 1.04
CA PRO A 115 -5.64 15.17 0.94
C PRO A 115 -5.07 15.74 2.26
N GLY A 116 -5.92 16.14 3.20
CA GLY A 116 -5.52 16.60 4.53
C GLY A 116 -4.89 15.52 5.41
N GLU A 117 -5.05 14.23 5.07
CA GLU A 117 -4.45 13.10 5.79
C GLU A 117 -2.96 12.87 5.45
N GLY A 118 -2.37 13.75 4.63
CA GLY A 118 -0.95 13.72 4.29
C GLY A 118 -0.52 12.38 3.69
N PRO A 119 0.44 11.64 4.29
CA PRO A 119 0.91 10.35 3.77
C PRO A 119 -0.15 9.24 3.82
N PHE A 120 -1.25 9.42 4.55
CA PHE A 120 -2.33 8.43 4.69
C PHE A 120 -3.54 8.70 3.79
N LYS A 121 -3.48 9.73 2.93
CA LYS A 121 -4.54 10.06 1.98
C LYS A 121 -4.85 8.89 1.03
N GLY A 122 -6.01 8.97 0.41
CA GLY A 122 -6.44 8.13 -0.69
C GLY A 122 -7.35 6.97 -0.30
N PHE A 123 -8.16 6.54 -1.26
CA PHE A 123 -9.03 5.37 -1.20
C PHE A 123 -8.45 4.26 -2.04
N PHE A 124 -8.26 3.08 -1.43
CA PHE A 124 -7.64 1.91 -2.07
C PHE A 124 -8.53 0.68 -1.97
N GLY A 125 -9.66 0.76 -2.67
CA GLY A 125 -10.70 -0.27 -2.72
C GLY A 125 -11.83 -0.07 -1.71
N THR A 126 -11.89 1.09 -1.04
CA THR A 126 -12.98 1.46 -0.12
C THR A 126 -12.95 2.96 0.14
N ASP A 127 -14.12 3.57 0.30
CA ASP A 127 -14.32 4.94 0.81
C ASP A 127 -14.86 4.94 2.26
N GLY A 128 -14.71 3.81 2.97
CA GLY A 128 -15.12 3.61 4.35
C GLY A 128 -16.62 3.42 4.59
N ARG A 129 -17.44 3.32 3.54
CA ARG A 129 -18.86 3.03 3.67
C ARG A 129 -19.13 1.54 3.90
N SER A 130 -20.33 1.25 4.39
CA SER A 130 -20.93 -0.08 4.31
C SER A 130 -21.73 -0.21 3.02
N SER A 131 -21.88 -1.43 2.54
CA SER A 131 -22.70 -1.76 1.37
C SER A 131 -23.62 -2.91 1.67
N PHE A 132 -24.69 -3.04 0.89
CA PHE A 132 -25.40 -4.29 0.77
C PHE A 132 -24.68 -5.16 -0.25
N ASP A 133 -24.48 -6.44 0.06
CA ASP A 133 -23.84 -7.44 -0.80
C ASP A 133 -24.71 -8.70 -0.95
N ALA A 134 -26.03 -8.54 -0.78
CA ALA A 134 -27.01 -9.62 -0.78
C ALA A 134 -26.88 -10.62 0.38
N GLU A 135 -26.15 -10.26 1.44
CA GLU A 135 -26.21 -10.94 2.72
C GLU A 135 -27.27 -10.32 3.67
N PRO A 136 -27.70 -11.02 4.73
CA PRO A 136 -28.61 -10.48 5.76
C PRO A 136 -28.04 -9.32 6.60
N LEU A 137 -26.87 -8.79 6.23
CA LEU A 137 -26.07 -7.82 6.97
C LEU A 137 -25.59 -6.73 5.99
N PHE A 138 -25.19 -5.57 6.51
CA PHE A 138 -24.58 -4.47 5.73
C PHE A 138 -23.12 -4.29 6.14
N PRO A 139 -22.21 -5.17 5.67
CA PRO A 139 -20.82 -5.11 6.09
C PRO A 139 -20.14 -3.84 5.57
N LYS A 140 -19.03 -3.49 6.23
CA LYS A 140 -18.10 -2.49 5.70
C LYS A 140 -17.58 -2.97 4.34
N VAL A 141 -17.48 -2.07 3.37
CA VAL A 141 -16.72 -2.31 2.14
C VAL A 141 -15.21 -2.40 2.48
N PRO A 142 -14.55 -3.57 2.35
CA PRO A 142 -13.15 -3.72 2.71
C PRO A 142 -12.24 -3.09 1.66
N HIS A 143 -11.04 -2.66 2.08
CA HIS A 143 -10.00 -2.26 1.13
C HIS A 143 -9.47 -3.47 0.36
N LEU A 144 -8.85 -3.21 -0.80
CA LEU A 144 -8.36 -4.28 -1.69
C LEU A 144 -6.84 -4.41 -1.74
N ARG A 145 -6.09 -3.60 -0.97
CA ARG A 145 -4.61 -3.55 -1.01
C ARG A 145 -3.87 -4.87 -0.79
N ASN A 146 -4.44 -5.79 -0.03
CA ASN A 146 -3.75 -7.01 0.42
C ASN A 146 -4.35 -8.31 -0.12
N MET A 147 -5.13 -8.25 -1.22
CA MET A 147 -5.71 -9.48 -1.79
C MET A 147 -4.64 -10.51 -2.16
N TYR A 148 -3.44 -10.06 -2.58
CA TYR A 148 -2.31 -10.94 -2.89
C TYR A 148 -1.78 -11.75 -1.69
N GLN A 149 -2.11 -11.36 -0.46
CA GLN A 149 -1.68 -12.06 0.76
C GLN A 149 -2.65 -13.18 1.19
N LYS A 150 -3.84 -13.25 0.56
CA LYS A 150 -4.91 -14.20 0.92
C LYS A 150 -4.89 -15.46 0.04
N VAL A 151 -3.71 -15.84 -0.45
CA VAL A 151 -3.50 -17.04 -1.27
C VAL A 151 -3.00 -18.16 -0.38
N GLY A 152 -3.52 -19.38 -0.56
CA GLY A 152 -3.08 -20.55 0.22
C GLY A 152 -4.11 -21.66 0.40
N MET A 153 -5.37 -21.41 0.00
CA MET A 153 -6.40 -22.44 -0.17
C MET A 153 -6.65 -22.64 -1.66
N PHE A 154 -6.82 -23.88 -2.12
CA PHE A 154 -6.73 -24.21 -3.56
C PHE A 154 -7.96 -24.92 -4.12
N GLY A 155 -9.04 -25.02 -3.35
CA GLY A 155 -10.30 -25.56 -3.84
C GLY A 155 -11.45 -25.27 -2.89
N ALA A 156 -12.68 -25.47 -3.38
CA ALA A 156 -13.89 -25.33 -2.60
C ALA A 156 -14.82 -26.52 -2.80
N GLY A 157 -15.22 -27.16 -1.70
CA GLY A 157 -16.22 -28.25 -1.69
C GLY A 157 -17.67 -27.77 -1.85
N PHE A 158 -17.89 -26.55 -2.35
CA PHE A 158 -19.19 -25.92 -2.49
C PHE A 158 -19.28 -25.12 -3.80
N THR A 159 -20.50 -24.81 -4.23
CA THR A 159 -20.77 -24.02 -5.43
C THR A 159 -20.52 -22.53 -5.16
N SER A 160 -19.88 -21.82 -6.10
CA SER A 160 -19.78 -20.34 -6.07
C SER A 160 -20.26 -19.76 -7.40
N GLY A 161 -21.42 -19.10 -7.38
CA GLY A 161 -22.13 -18.71 -8.60
C GLY A 161 -22.36 -19.90 -9.52
N LEU A 162 -21.84 -19.85 -10.74
CA LEU A 162 -21.94 -20.94 -11.71
C LEU A 162 -20.74 -21.91 -11.67
N GLN A 163 -19.80 -21.74 -10.72
CA GLN A 163 -18.68 -22.66 -10.52
C GLN A 163 -19.10 -23.83 -9.62
N PRO A 164 -19.08 -25.08 -10.11
CA PRO A 164 -19.42 -26.24 -9.30
C PRO A 164 -18.37 -26.48 -8.19
N PRO A 165 -18.67 -27.31 -7.19
CA PRO A 165 -17.67 -27.79 -6.23
C PRO A 165 -16.48 -28.44 -6.95
N ASP A 166 -15.27 -28.24 -6.42
CA ASP A 166 -14.09 -28.93 -6.92
C ASP A 166 -14.19 -30.44 -6.64
N PRO A 167 -14.01 -31.32 -7.65
CA PRO A 167 -14.22 -32.75 -7.49
C PRO A 167 -13.17 -33.43 -6.61
N PHE A 168 -12.00 -32.79 -6.45
CA PHE A 168 -10.92 -33.27 -5.63
C PHE A 168 -10.18 -32.08 -5.00
N LEU A 169 -10.19 -32.01 -3.66
CA LEU A 169 -9.52 -30.96 -2.91
C LEU A 169 -8.08 -31.35 -2.54
N GLY A 170 -7.75 -32.64 -2.45
CA GLY A 170 -6.46 -33.08 -1.91
C GLY A 170 -6.22 -32.61 -0.47
N GLU A 171 -4.97 -32.64 -0.02
CA GLU A 171 -4.57 -32.08 1.27
C GLU A 171 -4.69 -30.54 1.22
N GLN A 172 -5.56 -29.99 2.07
CA GLN A 172 -5.76 -28.54 2.16
C GLN A 172 -5.13 -28.00 3.44
N VAL A 173 -4.27 -27.00 3.30
CA VAL A 173 -3.92 -26.14 4.43
C VAL A 173 -5.16 -25.29 4.72
N ARG A 174 -5.66 -25.28 5.97
CA ARG A 174 -6.67 -24.30 6.37
C ARG A 174 -6.04 -22.91 6.25
N GLY A 175 -6.41 -22.17 5.21
CA GLY A 175 -5.87 -20.85 4.88
C GLY A 175 -6.85 -19.70 5.18
N PHE A 176 -6.41 -18.46 4.93
CA PHE A 176 -7.22 -17.25 5.03
C PHE A 176 -7.65 -16.84 3.60
N GLY A 177 -8.83 -17.30 3.17
CA GLY A 177 -9.38 -16.99 1.85
C GLY A 177 -10.06 -15.62 1.79
N PHE A 178 -11.02 -15.52 0.89
CA PHE A 178 -11.85 -14.35 0.63
C PHE A 178 -13.26 -14.54 1.21
N ASN A 179 -14.03 -13.46 1.24
CA ASN A 179 -15.22 -13.25 2.07
C ASN A 179 -14.91 -13.00 3.56
N SER A 180 -15.91 -12.56 4.32
CA SER A 180 -15.83 -12.23 5.75
C SER A 180 -15.47 -13.43 6.64
N ASP A 181 -15.85 -14.64 6.22
CA ASP A 181 -15.54 -15.91 6.87
C ASP A 181 -14.27 -16.59 6.34
N GLY A 182 -13.67 -16.05 5.27
CA GLY A 182 -12.47 -16.58 4.62
C GLY A 182 -12.70 -17.90 3.86
N ALA A 183 -13.94 -18.28 3.55
CA ALA A 183 -14.27 -19.57 2.96
C ALA A 183 -13.98 -19.69 1.45
N ILE A 184 -13.77 -18.58 0.73
CA ILE A 184 -13.55 -18.61 -0.71
C ILE A 184 -12.04 -18.68 -1.02
N PRO A 185 -11.55 -19.69 -1.76
CA PRO A 185 -10.11 -19.96 -1.89
C PRO A 185 -9.32 -18.96 -2.73
N ASP A 186 -9.92 -18.50 -3.84
CA ASP A 186 -9.24 -17.70 -4.85
C ASP A 186 -10.14 -16.59 -5.41
N MET A 187 -9.53 -15.62 -6.12
CA MET A 187 -10.25 -14.46 -6.64
C MET A 187 -11.14 -14.83 -7.82
N PHE A 188 -10.79 -15.83 -8.63
CA PHE A 188 -11.68 -16.27 -9.71
C PHE A 188 -13.01 -16.84 -9.18
N ARG A 189 -12.97 -17.66 -8.14
CA ARG A 189 -14.14 -18.23 -7.48
C ARG A 189 -14.91 -17.15 -6.70
N PHE A 190 -14.22 -16.18 -6.10
CA PHE A 190 -14.86 -14.99 -5.53
C PHE A 190 -15.61 -14.18 -6.59
N ASN A 191 -14.96 -13.88 -7.72
CA ASN A 191 -15.55 -13.15 -8.83
C ASN A 191 -16.74 -13.89 -9.46
N SER A 192 -16.77 -15.22 -9.35
CA SER A 192 -17.89 -16.03 -9.82
C SER A 192 -19.14 -15.89 -8.95
N GLY A 193 -19.03 -15.38 -7.72
CA GLY A 193 -20.20 -14.98 -6.92
C GLY A 193 -21.04 -13.87 -7.58
N PHE A 194 -20.48 -13.17 -8.59
CA PHE A 194 -21.16 -12.15 -9.39
C PHE A 194 -21.61 -12.67 -10.75
N ASP A 195 -21.65 -13.99 -10.96
CA ASP A 195 -22.17 -14.59 -12.19
C ASP A 195 -23.64 -14.22 -12.42
N VAL A 196 -24.08 -14.32 -13.69
CA VAL A 196 -25.49 -14.13 -14.05
C VAL A 196 -26.34 -15.27 -13.47
N ILE A 197 -27.24 -14.93 -12.55
CA ILE A 197 -28.22 -15.81 -11.91
C ILE A 197 -29.54 -15.05 -11.76
N PRO A 198 -30.68 -15.70 -11.46
CA PRO A 198 -31.95 -14.99 -11.30
C PRO A 198 -31.90 -13.81 -10.31
N GLU A 199 -31.11 -13.95 -9.24
CA GLU A 199 -30.90 -12.94 -8.21
C GLU A 199 -29.92 -11.82 -8.63
N ASN A 200 -29.11 -12.05 -9.66
CA ASN A 200 -28.19 -11.08 -10.26
C ASN A 200 -28.28 -11.10 -11.80
N PRO A 201 -29.36 -10.59 -12.40
CA PRO A 201 -29.61 -10.70 -13.84
C PRO A 201 -28.63 -9.87 -14.70
N VAL A 202 -27.92 -8.91 -14.10
CA VAL A 202 -26.85 -8.12 -14.73
C VAL A 202 -25.45 -8.71 -14.51
N GLY A 203 -25.38 -9.92 -13.96
CA GLY A 203 -24.14 -10.59 -13.60
C GLY A 203 -23.28 -11.02 -14.79
N ILE A 204 -22.14 -11.62 -14.46
CA ILE A 204 -21.14 -12.03 -15.44
C ILE A 204 -21.62 -13.31 -16.15
N PRO A 205 -21.74 -13.32 -17.48
CA PRO A 205 -22.22 -14.50 -18.20
C PRO A 205 -21.20 -15.64 -18.14
N ASN A 206 -21.68 -16.89 -18.04
CA ASN A 206 -20.83 -18.08 -18.17
C ASN A 206 -20.51 -18.38 -19.65
N SER A 207 -19.75 -17.47 -20.23
CA SER A 207 -19.24 -17.48 -21.60
C SER A 207 -17.71 -17.45 -21.58
N PRO A 208 -17.01 -17.79 -22.68
CA PRO A 208 -15.56 -17.61 -22.77
C PRO A 208 -15.11 -16.19 -22.40
N GLU A 209 -15.85 -15.17 -22.82
CA GLU A 209 -15.58 -13.76 -22.54
C GLU A 209 -15.77 -13.43 -21.06
N GLY A 210 -16.84 -13.95 -20.43
CA GLY A 210 -17.09 -13.76 -19.00
C GLY A 210 -16.07 -14.48 -18.12
N ILE A 211 -15.64 -15.69 -18.51
CA ILE A 211 -14.55 -16.41 -17.84
C ILE A 211 -13.24 -15.61 -17.95
N ALA A 212 -12.93 -15.10 -19.14
CA ALA A 212 -11.76 -14.24 -19.36
C ALA A 212 -11.84 -12.96 -18.52
N ALA A 213 -13.01 -12.33 -18.43
CA ALA A 213 -13.22 -11.15 -17.58
C ALA A 213 -12.96 -11.46 -16.10
N LYS A 214 -13.45 -12.58 -15.57
CA LYS A 214 -13.20 -13.00 -14.18
C LYS A 214 -11.73 -13.25 -13.89
N ARG A 215 -11.00 -13.87 -14.84
CA ARG A 215 -9.54 -14.07 -14.74
C ARG A 215 -8.77 -12.76 -14.79
N ASN A 216 -9.14 -11.87 -15.70
CA ASN A 216 -8.53 -10.54 -15.81
C ASN A 216 -8.77 -9.71 -14.54
N MET A 217 -9.99 -9.73 -13.99
CA MET A 217 -10.30 -9.10 -12.70
C MET A 217 -9.47 -9.67 -11.56
N GLU A 218 -9.32 -11.00 -11.48
CA GLU A 218 -8.44 -11.64 -10.52
C GLU A 218 -7.01 -11.09 -10.61
N GLN A 219 -6.44 -10.99 -11.83
CA GLN A 219 -5.11 -10.41 -12.02
C GLN A 219 -5.03 -8.94 -11.54
N TYR A 220 -6.05 -8.14 -11.83
CA TYR A 220 -6.09 -6.74 -11.37
C TYR A 220 -6.23 -6.64 -9.85
N MET A 221 -7.13 -7.39 -9.23
CA MET A 221 -7.38 -7.35 -7.79
C MET A 221 -6.15 -7.80 -6.99
N LEU A 222 -5.37 -8.76 -7.51
CA LEU A 222 -4.08 -9.13 -6.91
C LEU A 222 -3.03 -8.02 -7.05
N ALA A 223 -3.10 -7.18 -8.08
CA ALA A 223 -2.21 -6.05 -8.35
C ALA A 223 -2.82 -4.68 -7.96
N PHE A 224 -3.86 -4.68 -7.11
CA PHE A 224 -4.60 -3.48 -6.74
C PHE A 224 -3.67 -2.44 -6.10
N GLU A 225 -3.90 -1.18 -6.41
CA GLU A 225 -3.12 -0.04 -5.93
C GLU A 225 -3.08 0.02 -4.39
N SER A 226 -1.96 0.50 -3.83
CA SER A 226 -1.74 0.67 -2.38
C SER A 226 -1.27 2.09 -2.07
N ASN A 227 -1.17 2.43 -0.79
CA ASN A 227 -0.66 3.73 -0.31
C ASN A 227 0.78 4.00 -0.76
N MET A 228 1.54 2.96 -1.06
CA MET A 228 2.90 3.06 -1.59
C MET A 228 2.96 2.47 -2.99
N ALA A 229 3.65 3.18 -3.89
CA ALA A 229 3.92 2.70 -5.23
C ALA A 229 4.86 1.49 -5.21
N PRO A 230 4.80 0.58 -6.22
CA PRO A 230 5.61 -0.64 -6.27
C PRO A 230 7.12 -0.42 -6.13
N ILE A 231 7.61 0.75 -6.53
CA ILE A 231 9.04 1.09 -6.48
C ILE A 231 9.57 1.36 -5.06
N VAL A 232 8.70 1.68 -4.09
CA VAL A 232 9.13 2.02 -2.73
C VAL A 232 9.79 0.80 -2.08
N GLY A 233 10.90 1.03 -1.39
CA GLY A 233 11.75 -0.02 -0.81
C GLY A 233 12.68 -0.72 -1.80
N GLN A 234 12.59 -0.43 -3.10
CA GLN A 234 13.54 -0.96 -4.08
C GLN A 234 14.90 -0.29 -3.92
N GLN A 235 15.96 -1.11 -4.02
CA GLN A 235 17.35 -0.68 -3.86
C GLN A 235 18.25 -1.22 -4.96
N VAL A 236 19.30 -0.48 -5.28
CA VAL A 236 20.41 -0.98 -6.11
C VAL A 236 21.72 -0.31 -5.71
N THR A 237 22.78 -1.10 -5.59
CA THR A 237 24.11 -0.61 -5.25
C THR A 237 24.98 -0.46 -6.50
N HIS A 238 25.45 0.75 -6.75
CA HIS A 238 26.36 1.10 -7.82
C HIS A 238 27.81 1.08 -7.32
N THR A 239 28.66 0.37 -8.06
CA THR A 239 30.11 0.32 -7.91
C THR A 239 30.76 0.48 -9.28
N ALA A 240 32.07 0.73 -9.31
CA ALA A 240 32.83 0.76 -10.57
C ALA A 240 32.71 -0.55 -11.38
N SER A 241 32.57 -1.70 -10.72
CA SER A 241 32.54 -3.02 -11.37
C SER A 241 31.19 -3.44 -11.94
N ASN A 242 30.09 -2.76 -11.60
CA ASN A 242 28.74 -3.20 -11.98
C ASN A 242 27.92 -2.15 -12.75
N THR A 243 28.53 -1.00 -13.08
CA THR A 243 27.87 0.17 -13.70
C THR A 243 26.86 -0.21 -14.77
N PHE A 244 27.27 -0.92 -15.83
CA PHE A 244 26.37 -1.27 -16.94
C PHE A 244 25.16 -2.11 -16.51
N GLY A 245 25.30 -2.96 -15.49
CA GLY A 245 24.21 -3.80 -15.00
C GLY A 245 23.20 -3.07 -14.12
N VAL A 246 23.62 -2.02 -13.40
CA VAL A 246 22.77 -1.30 -12.43
C VAL A 246 22.13 -0.03 -12.99
N LEU A 247 22.71 0.56 -14.05
CA LEU A 247 22.19 1.80 -14.64
C LEU A 247 20.71 1.73 -15.04
N PRO A 248 20.19 0.65 -15.68
CA PRO A 248 18.76 0.57 -15.99
C PRO A 248 17.87 0.64 -14.74
N ARG A 249 18.31 0.05 -13.62
CA ARG A 249 17.59 0.10 -12.35
C ARG A 249 17.63 1.50 -11.74
N ILE A 250 18.77 2.18 -11.77
CA ILE A 250 18.88 3.57 -11.29
C ILE A 250 17.98 4.50 -12.11
N GLN A 251 17.93 4.31 -13.43
CA GLN A 251 17.04 5.08 -14.31
C GLN A 251 15.57 4.84 -13.98
N LEU A 252 15.17 3.59 -13.72
CA LEU A 252 13.82 3.27 -13.26
C LEU A 252 13.50 3.96 -11.93
N LEU A 253 14.38 3.86 -10.92
CA LEU A 253 14.20 4.52 -9.63
C LEU A 253 14.01 6.04 -9.79
N ARG A 254 14.85 6.68 -10.60
CA ARG A 254 14.76 8.11 -10.91
C ARG A 254 13.45 8.47 -11.61
N ALA A 255 13.05 7.68 -12.61
CA ALA A 255 11.80 7.91 -13.34
C ALA A 255 10.58 7.84 -12.41
N ARG A 256 10.60 6.98 -11.39
CA ARG A 256 9.50 6.90 -10.42
C ARG A 256 9.54 8.01 -9.37
N ALA A 257 10.73 8.45 -8.96
CA ALA A 257 10.87 9.63 -8.14
C ALA A 257 10.32 10.89 -8.84
N GLU A 258 10.57 11.05 -10.14
CA GLU A 258 10.00 12.15 -10.93
C GLU A 258 8.47 12.08 -11.06
N ALA A 259 7.90 10.88 -10.99
CA ALA A 259 6.45 10.70 -10.93
C ALA A 259 5.86 11.00 -9.53
N GLY A 260 6.69 11.36 -8.55
CA GLY A 260 6.28 11.61 -7.17
C GLY A 260 5.93 10.35 -6.37
N GLU A 261 6.37 9.17 -6.82
CA GLU A 261 6.01 7.89 -6.23
C GLU A 261 6.92 7.42 -5.10
N CYS A 262 8.12 8.01 -5.01
CA CYS A 262 9.11 7.74 -3.99
C CYS A 262 10.00 8.98 -3.83
N ASP A 263 10.68 9.10 -2.69
CA ASP A 263 11.86 9.96 -2.62
C ASP A 263 13.08 9.10 -2.97
N LEU A 264 13.84 9.49 -4.00
CA LEU A 264 15.06 8.79 -4.35
C LEU A 264 16.23 9.34 -3.54
N VAL A 265 16.90 8.47 -2.79
CA VAL A 265 18.12 8.78 -2.06
C VAL A 265 19.28 7.92 -2.57
N ALA A 266 20.51 8.40 -2.40
CA ALA A 266 21.71 7.59 -2.57
C ALA A 266 22.63 7.78 -1.37
N LYS A 267 23.00 6.69 -0.70
CA LYS A 267 23.97 6.72 0.41
C LYS A 267 25.12 5.76 0.16
N GLY A 268 26.28 6.09 0.71
CA GLY A 268 27.42 5.19 0.75
C GLY A 268 28.72 5.96 0.90
N GLN A 269 29.72 5.60 0.10
CA GLN A 269 31.05 6.20 0.17
C GLN A 269 31.57 6.63 -1.19
N VAL A 270 32.16 7.83 -1.23
CA VAL A 270 32.91 8.36 -2.38
C VAL A 270 34.23 8.90 -1.87
N ALA A 271 35.35 8.50 -2.48
CA ALA A 271 36.69 8.87 -2.01
C ALA A 271 36.93 8.62 -0.50
N GLN A 272 36.42 7.49 0.01
CA GLN A 272 36.49 7.06 1.42
C GLN A 272 35.70 7.93 2.41
N LEU A 273 34.93 8.90 1.94
CA LEU A 273 34.05 9.72 2.77
C LEU A 273 32.63 9.19 2.70
N GLU A 274 31.98 9.09 3.86
CA GLU A 274 30.54 8.83 3.93
C GLU A 274 29.77 10.01 3.35
N VAL A 275 28.87 9.71 2.42
CA VAL A 275 28.05 10.68 1.70
C VAL A 275 26.61 10.22 1.59
N GLY A 276 25.71 11.18 1.70
CA GLY A 276 24.28 11.05 1.46
C GLY A 276 23.81 12.02 0.38
N PHE A 277 22.84 11.60 -0.40
CA PHE A 277 22.19 12.40 -1.43
C PHE A 277 20.68 12.18 -1.43
N VAL A 278 19.93 13.24 -1.71
CA VAL A 278 18.49 13.20 -1.98
C VAL A 278 18.19 13.82 -3.35
N TYR A 279 17.33 13.16 -4.12
CA TYR A 279 16.89 13.63 -5.42
C TYR A 279 15.94 14.82 -5.28
N GLN A 280 16.16 15.89 -6.05
CA GLN A 280 15.34 17.11 -6.02
C GLN A 280 14.51 17.34 -7.29
N GLY A 281 14.49 16.35 -8.21
CA GLY A 281 13.88 16.50 -9.53
C GLY A 281 14.87 17.02 -10.59
N ALA A 282 14.44 17.02 -11.84
CA ALA A 282 15.19 17.50 -13.01
C ALA A 282 16.61 16.89 -13.15
N GLY A 283 16.79 15.65 -12.71
CA GLY A 283 18.06 14.93 -12.75
C GLY A 283 19.06 15.34 -11.66
N GLN A 284 18.69 16.17 -10.68
CA GLN A 284 19.61 16.72 -9.69
C GLN A 284 19.48 16.06 -8.32
N PHE A 285 20.62 15.95 -7.63
CA PHE A 285 20.73 15.45 -6.27
C PHE A 285 21.37 16.51 -5.36
N LYS A 286 20.77 16.76 -4.19
CA LYS A 286 21.40 17.52 -3.11
C LYS A 286 22.21 16.58 -2.25
N GLY A 287 23.51 16.86 -2.08
CA GLY A 287 24.36 16.17 -1.12
C GLY A 287 24.14 16.68 0.30
N ASP A 288 24.58 15.88 1.27
CA ASP A 288 24.57 16.12 2.72
C ASP A 288 25.56 17.19 3.21
N ARG A 289 25.96 18.12 2.34
CA ARG A 289 26.76 19.29 2.70
C ARG A 289 26.12 20.55 2.12
N ALA A 290 25.75 21.48 2.99
CA ALA A 290 24.98 22.67 2.65
C ALA A 290 25.74 23.56 1.65
N VAL A 291 27.05 23.71 1.86
CA VAL A 291 27.93 24.54 1.02
C VAL A 291 28.12 24.00 -0.40
N LEU A 292 27.90 22.71 -0.63
CA LEU A 292 28.07 22.11 -1.95
C LEU A 292 26.79 22.29 -2.80
N PRO A 293 26.93 22.66 -4.09
CA PRO A 293 25.79 22.72 -4.99
C PRO A 293 25.21 21.31 -5.25
N SER A 294 23.99 21.26 -5.78
CA SER A 294 23.42 20.00 -6.28
C SER A 294 24.26 19.43 -7.44
N ILE A 295 24.28 18.11 -7.55
CA ILE A 295 25.02 17.35 -8.55
C ILE A 295 24.05 16.61 -9.47
N SER A 296 24.36 16.54 -10.78
CA SER A 296 23.55 15.73 -11.69
C SER A 296 23.71 14.24 -11.41
N GLY A 297 22.66 13.45 -11.68
CA GLY A 297 22.72 12.00 -11.55
C GLY A 297 23.83 11.38 -12.41
N GLU A 298 24.07 11.92 -13.60
CA GLU A 298 25.14 11.47 -14.50
C GLU A 298 26.53 11.75 -13.92
N ALA A 299 26.73 12.93 -13.31
CA ALA A 299 28.00 13.27 -12.64
C ALA A 299 28.20 12.41 -11.39
N LEU A 300 27.14 12.16 -10.61
CA LEU A 300 27.18 11.27 -9.45
C LEU A 300 27.56 9.83 -9.85
N GLN A 301 26.99 9.32 -10.94
CA GLN A 301 27.34 8.01 -11.49
C GLN A 301 28.79 7.96 -12.00
N LEU A 302 29.28 9.04 -12.61
CA LEU A 302 30.66 9.13 -13.06
C LEU A 302 31.64 9.13 -11.88
N LEU A 303 31.31 9.84 -10.79
CA LEU A 303 32.12 9.84 -9.55
C LEU A 303 32.31 8.43 -8.99
N VAL A 304 31.23 7.63 -8.95
CA VAL A 304 31.30 6.24 -8.46
C VAL A 304 32.08 5.34 -9.43
N SER A 305 31.81 5.47 -10.72
CA SER A 305 32.41 4.62 -11.76
C SER A 305 33.91 4.86 -11.94
N ALA A 306 34.36 6.12 -11.89
CA ALA A 306 35.74 6.51 -12.14
C ALA A 306 36.58 6.69 -10.87
N GLY A 307 35.96 7.14 -9.76
CA GLY A 307 36.64 7.55 -8.54
C GLY A 307 36.75 6.47 -7.46
N GLY A 308 36.18 5.28 -7.66
CA GLY A 308 36.18 4.21 -6.67
C GLY A 308 35.27 4.54 -5.48
N GLY A 309 33.96 4.41 -5.69
CA GLY A 309 32.92 4.57 -4.65
C GLY A 309 31.91 3.43 -4.64
N VAL A 310 31.02 3.46 -3.66
CA VAL A 310 29.87 2.56 -3.52
C VAL A 310 28.67 3.39 -3.11
N LEU A 311 27.63 3.46 -3.93
CA LEU A 311 26.38 4.15 -3.59
C LEU A 311 25.19 3.21 -3.75
N THR A 312 24.40 3.09 -2.68
CA THR A 312 23.11 2.40 -2.71
C THR A 312 22.01 3.41 -2.94
N TYR A 313 21.37 3.31 -4.11
CA TYR A 313 20.18 4.07 -4.45
C TYR A 313 18.96 3.38 -3.86
N THR A 314 18.08 4.13 -3.21
CA THR A 314 16.85 3.63 -2.58
C THR A 314 15.68 4.54 -2.94
N CYS A 315 14.58 3.96 -3.41
CA CYS A 315 13.29 4.67 -3.41
C CYS A 315 12.67 4.53 -2.03
N THR A 316 12.65 5.59 -1.23
CA THR A 316 12.04 5.60 0.10
C THR A 316 10.59 6.09 0.02
N PRO A 317 9.77 5.91 1.07
CA PRO A 317 8.42 6.48 1.10
C PRO A 317 8.44 8.00 0.80
N PRO A 318 7.48 8.54 0.03
CA PRO A 318 7.40 9.97 -0.21
C PRO A 318 7.42 10.79 1.09
N GLY A 319 8.18 11.88 1.12
CA GLY A 319 8.38 12.74 2.28
C GLY A 319 9.44 12.26 3.29
N SER A 320 10.11 11.14 3.05
CA SER A 320 11.17 10.60 3.93
C SER A 320 12.59 10.81 3.41
N GLY A 321 12.75 11.37 2.22
CA GLY A 321 14.02 11.50 1.52
C GLY A 321 15.04 12.36 2.23
N GLN A 322 14.63 13.45 2.89
CA GLN A 322 15.55 14.27 3.70
C GLN A 322 16.11 13.47 4.87
N ARG A 323 15.20 12.89 5.68
CA ARG A 323 15.54 12.04 6.83
C ARG A 323 16.47 10.89 6.45
N ILE A 324 16.15 10.20 5.37
CA ILE A 324 16.91 9.01 5.01
C ILE A 324 18.19 9.40 4.24
N GLY A 325 18.12 10.43 3.41
CA GLY A 325 19.19 10.83 2.51
C GLY A 325 20.31 11.60 3.19
N ILE A 326 19.99 12.73 3.81
CA ILE A 326 20.98 13.81 4.07
C ILE A 326 20.92 14.46 5.46
N ASP A 327 19.91 14.18 6.27
CA ASP A 327 19.67 14.83 7.58
C ASP A 327 18.91 13.85 8.48
N ARG A 328 19.66 12.96 9.14
CA ARG A 328 19.15 11.70 9.70
C ARG A 328 18.25 11.86 10.92
N ASP A 329 18.51 12.86 11.75
CA ASP A 329 17.74 13.16 12.94
C ASP A 329 16.79 14.35 12.77
N LEU A 330 16.82 15.02 11.61
CA LEU A 330 15.92 16.13 11.24
C LEU A 330 16.09 17.36 12.12
N ASP A 331 17.29 17.62 12.62
CA ASP A 331 17.61 18.83 13.39
C ASP A 331 17.86 20.07 12.51
N GLY A 332 17.99 19.86 11.19
CA GLY A 332 18.22 20.91 10.19
C GLY A 332 19.68 21.12 9.80
N PHE A 333 20.61 20.40 10.41
CA PHE A 333 22.01 20.30 10.00
C PHE A 333 22.20 19.03 9.16
N LEU A 334 22.95 19.13 8.06
CA LEU A 334 23.11 18.01 7.14
C LEU A 334 24.21 17.05 7.64
N ASP A 335 24.00 15.74 7.45
CA ASP A 335 24.85 14.69 8.03
C ASP A 335 26.36 14.90 7.72
N GLY A 336 26.67 15.38 6.52
CA GLY A 336 28.03 15.60 6.04
C GLY A 336 28.69 16.87 6.58
N ASP A 337 27.92 17.88 6.98
CA ASP A 337 28.43 19.06 7.67
C ASP A 337 28.71 18.75 9.13
N GLU A 338 27.81 18.02 9.80
CA GLU A 338 28.02 17.53 11.15
C GLU A 338 29.27 16.67 11.30
N ARG A 339 29.46 15.67 10.41
CA ARG A 339 30.70 14.87 10.39
C ARG A 339 31.95 15.72 10.18
N LYS A 340 31.85 16.81 9.43
CA LYS A 340 32.97 17.74 9.21
C LYS A 340 33.31 18.54 10.47
N PHE A 341 32.30 18.92 11.25
CA PHE A 341 32.48 19.67 12.51
C PHE A 341 32.67 18.77 13.74
N GLY A 342 32.50 17.45 13.58
CA GLY A 342 32.72 16.46 14.63
C GLY A 342 31.51 16.23 15.54
N THR A 343 30.32 16.65 15.13
CA THR A 343 29.04 16.37 15.82
C THR A 343 28.46 15.04 15.32
N ASN A 344 27.42 14.54 15.99
CA ASN A 344 26.84 13.23 15.73
C ASN A 344 25.54 13.32 14.92
N PRO A 345 25.53 12.92 13.63
CA PRO A 345 24.34 12.97 12.75
C PRO A 345 23.17 12.06 13.10
N ALA A 346 23.20 11.46 14.29
CA ALA A 346 22.15 10.58 14.77
C ALA A 346 21.59 11.05 16.11
N ASP A 347 22.04 12.20 16.60
CA ASP A 347 21.68 12.79 17.87
C ASP A 347 21.15 14.22 17.62
N PRO A 348 19.82 14.43 17.67
CA PRO A 348 19.21 15.71 17.33
C PRO A 348 19.61 16.86 18.28
N ASP A 349 20.29 16.56 19.39
CA ASP A 349 20.84 17.55 20.32
C ASP A 349 22.32 17.86 20.04
N SER A 350 22.93 17.27 18.99
CA SER A 350 24.35 17.37 18.63
C SER A 350 24.57 18.14 17.31
N HIS A 351 24.67 19.47 17.39
CA HIS A 351 24.82 20.32 16.19
C HIS A 351 26.14 21.13 16.13
N PRO A 352 26.60 21.55 14.94
CA PRO A 352 27.82 22.35 14.71
C PRO A 352 27.92 23.72 15.38
#